data_AF-T1BQX6-F1
#
_entry.id   AF-T1BQX6-F1
#
_cell.length_a   1.000
_cell.length_b   1.000
_cell.length_c   1.000
_cell.angle_alpha   90.00
_cell.angle_beta   90.00
_cell.angle_gamma   90.00
#
_symmetry.space_group_name_H-M   'P 1'
#
loop_
_entity.id
_entity.type
_entity.pdbx_description
1 polymer ?
#
loop_
_entity_poly.entity_id
_entity_poly.type
_entity_poly.pdbx_seq_one_letter_code
_entity_poly.pdbx_strand_id
1 'polypeptide(L)' 'SMNWKGIPLTSHEVVVNLIANTRTDTGLVVNAVLDTNKYPKGIKIADEQMEDLSIERNEFHGEWNYVISPQSN' A
#
# COMPACT_ATOMS: atom_id res chain seq x y z
N SER A 1 -12.99 -20.11 25.75
CA SER A 1 -13.71 -20.12 24.47
C SER A 1 -13.37 -18.85 23.69
N MET A 2 -13.22 -18.92 22.37
CA MET A 2 -12.99 -17.74 21.53
C MET A 2 -14.32 -17.01 21.34
N ASN A 3 -14.60 -16.03 22.20
CA ASN A 3 -15.84 -15.26 22.18
C ASN A 3 -15.75 -13.96 21.36
N TRP A 4 -14.78 -13.83 20.45
CA TRP A 4 -14.61 -12.67 19.58
C TRP A 4 -15.06 -13.03 18.16
N LYS A 5 -16.03 -12.27 17.60
CA LYS A 5 -16.61 -12.46 16.25
C LYS A 5 -15.64 -12.07 15.11
N GLY A 6 -14.33 -12.08 15.34
CA GLY A 6 -13.35 -11.79 14.30
C GLY A 6 -13.13 -13.00 13.40
N ILE A 7 -12.94 -12.76 12.11
CA ILE A 7 -12.48 -13.79 11.17
C ILE A 7 -10.95 -13.81 11.26
N PRO A 8 -10.32 -14.91 11.70
CA PRO A 8 -8.87 -14.98 11.81
C PRO A 8 -8.23 -14.95 10.42
N LEU A 9 -7.15 -14.17 10.27
CA LEU A 9 -6.39 -14.01 9.02
C LEU A 9 -5.43 -15.19 8.82
N THR A 10 -5.98 -16.38 8.59
CA THR A 10 -5.23 -17.64 8.57
C THR A 10 -4.46 -17.89 7.28
N SER A 11 -4.77 -17.17 6.20
CA SER A 11 -4.09 -17.28 4.92
C SER A 11 -4.17 -15.99 4.11
N HIS A 12 -3.27 -15.84 3.13
CA HIS A 12 -3.34 -14.73 2.17
C HIS A 12 -4.67 -14.72 1.41
N GLU A 13 -5.23 -15.88 1.09
CA GLU A 13 -6.54 -16.00 0.44
C GLU A 13 -7.67 -15.43 1.30
N VAL A 14 -7.68 -15.75 2.61
CA VAL A 14 -8.66 -15.19 3.55
C VAL A 14 -8.55 -13.66 3.60
N VAL A 15 -7.32 -13.13 3.67
CA VAL A 15 -7.08 -11.68 3.68
C VAL A 15 -7.58 -11.02 2.39
N VAL A 16 -7.21 -11.54 1.23
CA VAL A 16 -7.63 -11.01 -0.08
C VAL A 16 -9.15 -11.04 -0.21
N ASN A 17 -9.79 -12.15 0.14
CA ASN A 17 -11.24 -12.29 0.07
C ASN A 17 -11.97 -11.31 1.00
N LEU A 18 -11.44 -11.07 2.21
CA LEU A 18 -12.04 -10.12 3.14
C LEU A 18 -11.98 -8.68 2.60
N ILE A 19 -10.82 -8.28 2.03
CA ILE A 19 -10.66 -6.94 1.45
C ILE A 19 -11.56 -6.78 0.21
N ALA A 20 -11.52 -7.74 -0.72
CA ALA A 20 -12.27 -7.69 -1.98
C ALA A 20 -13.80 -7.66 -1.79
N ASN A 21 -14.32 -8.17 -0.67
CA ASN A 21 -15.74 -8.10 -0.37
C ASN A 21 -16.20 -6.73 0.17
N THR A 22 -15.30 -5.78 0.37
CA THR A 22 -15.65 -4.45 0.88
C THR A 22 -16.38 -3.63 -0.19
N ARG A 23 -17.51 -3.04 0.20
CA ARG A 23 -18.33 -2.16 -0.64
C ARG A 23 -18.62 -0.86 0.10
N THR A 24 -18.61 0.26 -0.61
CA THR A 24 -19.11 1.53 -0.04
C THR A 24 -20.64 1.57 -0.11
N ASP A 25 -21.27 2.40 0.72
CA ASP A 25 -22.72 2.61 0.68
C ASP A 25 -23.21 3.11 -0.69
N THR A 26 -22.34 3.81 -1.42
CA THR A 26 -22.58 4.31 -2.78
C THR A 26 -22.26 3.30 -3.88
N GLY A 27 -21.85 2.07 -3.53
CA GLY A 27 -21.71 0.95 -4.47
C GLY A 27 -20.31 0.75 -5.09
N LEU A 28 -19.27 1.47 -4.64
CA LEU A 28 -17.90 1.20 -5.09
C LEU A 28 -17.44 -0.17 -4.58
N VAL A 29 -16.69 -0.88 -5.40
CA VAL A 29 -16.16 -2.23 -5.11
C VAL A 29 -14.65 -2.17 -4.98
N VAL A 30 -14.12 -2.82 -3.95
CA VAL A 30 -12.68 -2.97 -3.76
C VAL A 30 -12.19 -4.20 -4.53
N ASN A 31 -11.17 -4.04 -5.36
CA ASN A 31 -10.46 -5.17 -5.95
C ASN A 31 -9.17 -5.41 -5.16
N ALA A 32 -8.95 -6.64 -4.72
CA ALA A 32 -7.73 -7.06 -4.04
C ALA A 32 -7.16 -8.30 -4.71
N VAL A 33 -5.84 -8.31 -4.90
CA VAL A 33 -5.12 -9.42 -5.50
C VAL A 33 -3.84 -9.67 -4.72
N LEU A 34 -3.42 -10.94 -4.63
CA LEU A 34 -2.12 -11.28 -4.09
C LEU A 34 -1.05 -10.98 -5.14
N ASP A 35 -0.15 -10.04 -4.84
CA ASP A 35 1.02 -9.79 -5.67
C ASP A 35 2.11 -10.83 -5.35
N THR A 36 2.43 -11.69 -6.31
CA THR A 36 3.46 -12.72 -6.21
C THR A 36 4.79 -12.32 -6.85
N ASN A 37 4.91 -11.06 -7.31
CA ASN A 37 6.15 -10.56 -7.89
C ASN A 37 7.28 -10.56 -6.87
N LYS A 38 8.51 -10.76 -7.37
CA LYS A 38 9.72 -10.69 -6.56
C LYS A 38 10.32 -9.31 -6.66
N TYR A 39 10.35 -8.60 -5.55
CA TYR A 39 11.01 -7.29 -5.43
C TYR A 39 12.36 -7.46 -4.73
N PRO A 40 13.48 -7.47 -5.48
CA PRO A 40 14.79 -7.61 -4.88
C PRO A 40 15.06 -6.42 -3.95
N LYS A 41 15.50 -6.72 -2.73
CA LYS A 41 15.82 -5.70 -1.72
C LYS A 41 17.22 -5.16 -1.95
N GLY A 42 17.47 -3.94 -1.46
CA GLY A 42 18.80 -3.33 -1.50
C GLY A 42 19.23 -2.87 -2.89
N ILE A 43 18.28 -2.65 -3.81
CA ILE A 43 18.56 -1.92 -5.04
C ILE A 43 19.09 -0.54 -4.64
N LYS A 44 20.32 -0.24 -5.05
CA LYS A 44 20.90 1.09 -4.89
C LYS A 44 20.52 1.92 -6.10
N ILE A 45 20.02 3.11 -5.83
CA ILE A 45 19.75 4.17 -6.80
C ILE A 45 20.76 5.28 -6.53
N ALA A 46 21.14 6.01 -7.57
CA ALA A 46 22.04 7.15 -7.40
C ALA A 46 21.33 8.28 -6.64
N ASP A 47 22.06 9.04 -5.84
CA ASP A 47 21.50 10.15 -5.06
C ASP A 47 20.84 11.19 -6.00
N GLU A 48 21.46 11.47 -7.14
CA GLU A 48 20.94 12.34 -8.21
C GLU A 48 19.53 11.90 -8.67
N GLN A 49 19.32 10.61 -8.89
CA GLN A 49 18.01 10.09 -9.32
C GLN A 49 16.93 10.22 -8.25
N MET A 50 17.33 10.21 -6.97
CA MET A 50 16.41 10.43 -5.86
C MET A 50 16.09 11.91 -5.66
N GLU A 51 17.07 12.79 -5.88
CA GLU A 51 16.91 14.24 -5.83
C GLU A 51 16.01 14.75 -6.96
N ASP A 52 16.04 14.09 -8.13
CA ASP A 52 15.16 14.43 -9.24
C ASP A 52 13.68 14.29 -8.86
N LEU A 53 13.32 13.33 -7.98
CA LEU A 53 11.93 13.08 -7.60
C LEU A 53 11.29 14.32 -6.94
N SER A 54 10.11 14.71 -7.43
CA SER A 54 9.33 15.82 -6.86
C SER A 54 8.60 15.38 -5.58
N ILE A 55 9.36 15.13 -4.51
CA ILE A 55 8.85 14.69 -3.20
C ILE A 55 8.76 15.88 -2.24
N GLU A 56 7.55 16.18 -1.79
CA GLU A 56 7.29 17.10 -0.68
C GLU A 56 7.05 16.29 0.60
N ARG A 57 7.89 16.48 1.62
CA ARG A 57 7.77 15.75 2.89
C ARG A 57 6.83 16.48 3.84
N ASN A 58 5.96 15.75 4.51
CA ASN A 58 5.06 16.33 5.52
C ASN A 58 5.83 16.72 6.78
N GLU A 59 5.36 17.74 7.51
CA GLU A 59 5.94 18.14 8.81
C GLU A 59 5.79 17.03 9.86
N PHE A 60 4.69 16.27 9.81
CA PHE A 60 4.45 15.13 10.69
C PHE A 60 4.91 13.83 10.03
N HIS A 61 6.03 13.29 10.52
CA HIS A 61 6.65 12.05 10.01
C HIS A 61 6.95 12.10 8.52
N GLY A 62 7.60 13.16 8.03
CA GLY A 62 7.98 13.34 6.61
C GLY A 62 8.86 12.25 6.01
N GLU A 63 9.45 11.40 6.84
CA GLU A 63 10.16 10.20 6.43
C GLU A 63 9.23 9.08 5.93
N TRP A 64 7.95 9.07 6.35
CA TRP A 64 6.91 8.15 5.90
C TRP A 64 5.78 8.85 5.12
N ASN A 65 5.45 10.08 5.51
CA ASN A 65 4.33 10.86 5.00
C ASN A 65 4.86 11.91 4.03
N TYR A 66 4.65 11.69 2.74
CA TYR A 66 5.10 12.60 1.69
C TYR A 66 4.10 12.64 0.53
N VAL A 67 4.19 13.69 -0.26
CA VAL A 67 3.46 13.86 -1.52
C VAL A 67 4.49 13.74 -2.66
N ILE A 68 4.18 12.93 -3.67
CA ILE A 68 4.95 12.88 -4.92
C ILE A 68 4.12 13.55 -6.01
N SER A 69 4.67 14.58 -6.64
CA SER A 69 4.04 15.26 -7.76
C SER A 69 4.60 14.76 -9.09
N PRO A 70 3.80 14.77 -10.18
CA PRO A 70 4.32 14.53 -11.52
C PRO A 70 5.37 15.57 -11.89
N GLN A 71 6.46 15.13 -12.49
CA GLN A 71 7.41 16.05 -13.11
C GLN A 71 6.80 16.55 -14.43
N SER A 72 6.78 17.88 -14.62
CA SER A 72 6.48 18.47 -15.92
C SER A 72 7.64 18.12 -16.87
N ASN A 73 7.36 17.28 -17.86
CA ASN A 73 8.31 16.89 -18.90
C ASN A 73 8.58 18.06 -19.86
#